data_AF-A0A9D1EZA8-F1
#
_entry.id   AF-A0A9D1EZA8-F1
#
_cell.length_a   1.000
_cell.length_b   1.000
_cell.length_c   1.000
_cell.angle_alpha   90.00
_cell.angle_beta   90.00
_cell.angle_gamma   90.00
#
_symmetry.space_group_name_H-M   'P 1'
#
loop_
_entity.id
_entity.type
_entity.pdbx_description
1 polymer ?
#
loop_
_entity_poly.entity_id
_entity_poly.type
_entity_poly.pdbx_seq_one_letter_code
_entity_poly.pdbx_strand_id
1 'polypeptide(L)'
;MILNDIAAEFSKLNSVNSVVLSGSKTSLINDDMSDYDVYVYSSESIPLEIREDIIKKFTDKYTIGNTFFEDGDELSVSKPKIYIDIMYRNLDWAYKEMNWVWSKHNARLGYTTAFIHNLKTSKILYDRNYEFERIIDELKLPYPEELKQSIIDKNYPMLRTLEGAPYYKQVELAVKRDDLVSQNHRTAALLASYFDILFAYNLQTHPGEKKLIQYAKKYCKHLPKDFEDDVSTVIKSVGSPQILQALTKLLDELDVFLGK
;
A
#
# COMPACT_ATOMS: atom_id res chain seq x y z
N MET A 1 25.37 8.98 2.20
CA MET A 1 24.11 9.40 1.55
C MET A 1 23.24 9.88 2.68
N ILE A 2 22.65 11.07 2.57
CA ILE A 2 21.99 11.78 3.68
C ILE A 2 21.01 10.95 4.50
N LEU A 3 20.32 9.97 3.89
CA LEU A 3 19.44 9.03 4.60
C LEU A 3 20.18 8.17 5.63
N ASN A 4 21.41 7.73 5.34
CA ASN A 4 22.23 7.00 6.31
C ASN A 4 22.67 7.93 7.45
N ASP A 5 22.92 9.20 7.17
CA ASP A 5 23.32 10.18 8.19
C ASP A 5 22.13 10.51 9.11
N ILE A 6 20.92 10.65 8.55
CA ILE A 6 19.66 10.77 9.31
C ILE A 6 19.44 9.51 10.16
N ALA A 7 19.54 8.31 9.56
CA ALA A 7 19.39 7.06 10.30
C ALA A 7 20.42 6.93 11.43
N ALA A 8 21.66 7.38 11.21
CA ALA A 8 22.70 7.40 12.23
C ALA A 8 22.36 8.31 13.40
N GLU A 9 21.74 9.48 13.18
CA GLU A 9 21.28 10.33 14.29
C GLU A 9 20.16 9.67 15.09
N PHE A 10 19.16 9.07 14.43
CA PHE A 10 18.09 8.33 15.13
C PHE A 10 18.63 7.10 15.87
N SER A 11 19.63 6.41 15.32
CA SER A 11 20.22 5.21 15.93
C SER A 11 20.82 5.45 17.32
N LYS A 12 21.16 6.70 17.65
CA LYS A 12 21.68 7.11 18.97
C LYS A 12 20.61 7.07 20.06
N LEU A 13 19.33 7.08 19.69
CA LEU A 13 18.24 6.99 20.64
C LEU A 13 18.03 5.54 21.07
N ASN A 14 18.07 5.27 22.38
CA ASN A 14 17.86 3.93 22.93
C ASN A 14 16.45 3.38 22.68
N SER A 15 15.47 4.22 22.38
CA SER A 15 14.12 3.79 22.00
C SER A 15 14.00 3.36 20.54
N VAL A 16 14.93 3.73 19.65
CA VAL A 16 14.85 3.39 18.22
C VAL A 16 15.37 1.98 17.98
N ASN A 17 14.50 1.10 17.46
CA ASN A 17 14.85 -0.26 17.10
C ASN A 17 15.45 -0.31 15.69
N SER A 18 14.78 0.28 14.70
CA SER A 18 15.22 0.22 13.31
C SER A 18 14.86 1.47 12.52
N VAL A 19 15.67 1.81 11.54
CA VAL A 19 15.38 2.84 10.53
C VAL A 19 15.49 2.19 9.16
N VAL A 20 14.43 2.29 8.37
CA VAL A 20 14.36 1.64 7.05
C VAL A 20 13.88 2.63 6.00
N LEU A 21 14.38 2.48 4.79
CA LEU A 21 13.88 3.15 3.60
C LEU A 21 12.85 2.25 2.93
N SER A 22 11.69 2.78 2.57
CA SER A 22 10.64 2.05 1.88
C SER A 22 10.11 2.85 0.69
N GLY A 23 8.92 2.49 0.19
CA GLY A 23 8.23 3.24 -0.85
C GLY A 23 8.79 3.02 -2.26
N SER A 24 8.39 3.90 -3.18
CA SER A 24 8.71 3.76 -4.61
C SER A 24 10.21 3.79 -4.93
N LYS A 25 11.04 4.40 -4.06
CA LYS A 25 12.52 4.38 -4.19
C LYS A 25 13.16 3.02 -3.89
N THR A 26 12.44 2.12 -3.23
CA THR A 26 12.84 0.71 -3.07
C THR A 26 12.23 -0.22 -4.12
N SER A 27 11.23 0.26 -4.86
CA SER A 27 10.59 -0.49 -5.93
C SER A 27 11.34 -0.40 -7.26
N LEU A 28 11.22 -1.44 -8.09
CA LEU A 28 11.73 -1.44 -9.47
C LEU A 28 10.86 -0.60 -10.43
N ILE A 29 9.83 0.10 -9.96
CA ILE A 29 9.03 1.08 -10.72
C ILE A 29 9.20 2.48 -10.11
N ASN A 30 10.46 2.89 -10.00
CA ASN A 30 10.85 4.20 -9.50
C ASN A 30 10.69 5.27 -10.60
N ASP A 31 10.32 6.50 -10.20
CA ASP A 31 10.44 7.69 -11.04
C ASP A 31 11.20 8.80 -10.29
N ASP A 32 11.69 9.79 -11.04
CA ASP A 32 12.42 10.93 -10.49
C ASP A 32 11.54 11.86 -9.63
N MET A 33 10.22 11.63 -9.63
CA MET A 33 9.22 12.43 -8.92
C MET A 33 8.93 11.90 -7.51
N SER A 34 9.51 10.76 -7.14
CA SER A 34 9.22 10.10 -5.86
C SER A 34 10.01 10.66 -4.69
N ASP A 35 9.34 10.84 -3.56
CA ASP A 35 9.93 11.15 -2.26
C ASP A 35 10.63 9.91 -1.67
N TYR A 36 11.42 10.12 -0.61
CA TYR A 36 12.03 9.05 0.16
C TYR A 36 11.22 8.78 1.43
N ASP A 37 10.58 7.61 1.48
CA ASP A 37 9.78 7.16 2.62
C ASP A 37 10.68 6.49 3.67
N VAL A 38 10.98 7.18 4.76
CA VAL A 38 11.81 6.65 5.86
C VAL A 38 10.91 6.25 7.02
N TYR A 39 10.97 5.01 7.45
CA TYR A 39 10.28 4.55 8.65
C TYR A 39 11.26 4.45 9.81
N VAL A 40 10.95 5.13 10.91
CA VAL A 40 11.65 5.02 12.19
C VAL A 40 10.77 4.17 13.12
N TYR A 41 11.21 2.94 13.37
CA TYR A 41 10.55 2.04 14.31
C TYR A 41 11.16 2.18 15.69
N SER A 42 10.35 2.53 16.68
CA SER A 42 10.78 2.74 18.07
C SER A 42 9.89 2.03 19.08
N SER A 43 10.43 1.67 20.23
CA SER A 43 9.68 1.07 21.33
C SER A 43 8.73 2.06 21.99
N GLU A 44 9.05 3.35 21.91
CA GLU A 44 8.30 4.47 22.49
C GLU A 44 8.26 5.65 21.51
N SER A 45 7.26 6.53 21.67
CA SER A 45 7.17 7.74 20.85
C SER A 45 8.39 8.64 21.09
N ILE A 46 8.98 9.16 20.01
CA ILE A 46 10.08 10.12 20.08
C ILE A 46 9.47 11.52 20.29
N PRO A 47 9.84 12.27 21.34
CA PRO A 47 9.35 13.63 21.55
C PRO A 47 9.64 14.56 20.37
N LEU A 48 8.70 15.45 20.03
CA LEU A 48 8.82 16.36 18.89
C LEU A 48 10.09 17.22 18.94
N GLU A 49 10.47 17.72 20.12
CA GLU A 49 11.70 18.50 20.33
C GLU A 49 12.96 17.72 19.92
N ILE A 50 12.99 16.42 20.22
CA ILE A 50 14.11 15.53 19.84
C ILE A 50 14.12 15.28 18.33
N ARG A 51 12.94 15.07 17.72
CA ARG A 51 12.81 14.93 16.27
C ARG A 51 13.32 16.17 15.54
N GLU A 52 12.89 17.35 16.00
CA GLU A 52 13.32 18.64 15.45
C GLU A 52 14.83 18.86 15.61
N ASP A 53 15.39 18.55 16.78
CA ASP A 53 16.82 18.64 17.05
C ASP A 53 17.68 17.76 16.12
N ILE A 54 17.15 16.60 15.71
CA ILE A 54 17.78 15.75 14.72
C ILE A 54 17.63 16.36 13.32
N ILE A 55 16.41 16.70 12.91
CA ILE A 55 16.08 17.14 11.54
C ILE A 55 16.78 18.45 11.17
N LYS A 56 16.88 19.41 12.10
CA LYS A 56 17.52 20.72 11.86
C LYS A 56 19.02 20.63 11.54
N LYS A 57 19.66 19.49 11.79
CA LYS A 57 21.05 19.22 11.40
C LYS A 57 21.20 19.06 9.88
N PHE A 58 20.12 18.72 9.18
CA PHE A 58 20.13 18.34 7.77
C PHE A 58 19.48 19.38 6.86
N THR A 59 18.51 20.14 7.38
CA THR A 59 17.81 21.18 6.61
C THR A 59 17.15 22.22 7.52
N ASP A 60 16.93 23.41 6.96
CA ASP A 60 16.10 24.48 7.50
C ASP A 60 14.65 24.44 6.96
N LYS A 61 14.32 23.46 6.11
CA LYS A 61 13.00 23.28 5.50
C LYS A 61 12.36 21.97 5.94
N TYR A 62 11.55 22.04 6.98
CA TYR A 62 10.88 20.88 7.55
C TYR A 62 9.51 21.23 8.15
N THR A 63 8.69 20.21 8.37
CA THR A 63 7.46 20.23 9.19
C THR A 63 7.53 19.04 10.15
N ILE A 64 7.34 19.29 11.44
CA ILE A 64 7.43 18.29 12.51
C ILE A 64 6.04 17.97 13.05
N GLY A 65 5.79 16.69 13.36
CA GLY A 65 4.59 16.25 14.07
C GLY A 65 3.31 16.31 13.23
N ASN A 66 3.41 15.98 11.94
CA ASN A 66 2.24 15.71 11.11
C ASN A 66 1.50 14.49 11.68
N THR A 67 0.16 14.57 11.73
CA THR A 67 -0.73 13.50 12.20
C THR A 67 -1.95 13.29 11.28
N PHE A 68 -1.94 13.87 10.08
CA PHE A 68 -3.08 13.79 9.15
C PHE A 68 -3.32 12.36 8.63
N PHE A 69 -2.25 11.62 8.37
CA PHE A 69 -2.31 10.23 7.90
C PHE A 69 -1.59 9.29 8.86
N GLU A 70 -0.37 9.65 9.26
CA GLU A 70 0.46 8.95 10.24
C GLU A 70 1.22 9.95 11.09
N ASP A 71 1.79 9.49 12.20
CA ASP A 71 2.74 10.28 12.99
C ASP A 71 4.04 10.42 12.19
N GLY A 72 4.34 11.62 11.71
CA GLY A 72 5.45 11.82 10.78
C GLY A 72 5.98 13.24 10.67
N ASP A 73 7.13 13.36 10.00
CA ASP A 73 7.81 14.62 9.71
C ASP A 73 8.14 14.70 8.22
N GLU A 74 8.02 15.88 7.63
CA GLU A 74 8.32 16.12 6.22
C GLU A 74 9.50 17.08 6.10
N LEU A 75 10.48 16.77 5.25
CA LEU A 75 11.65 17.63 5.08
C LEU A 75 12.17 17.67 3.64
N SER A 76 12.75 18.83 3.27
CA SER A 76 13.35 19.06 1.96
C SER A 76 14.82 19.41 2.10
N VAL A 77 15.69 18.64 1.45
CA VAL A 77 17.14 18.87 1.43
C VAL A 77 17.50 19.45 0.07
N SER A 78 18.39 20.44 0.02
CA SER A 78 18.69 21.19 -1.21
C SER A 78 19.85 20.65 -2.06
N LYS A 79 20.74 19.81 -1.49
CA LYS A 79 21.96 19.31 -2.16
C LYS A 79 22.24 17.83 -1.83
N PRO A 80 21.74 16.86 -2.63
CA PRO A 80 20.83 17.03 -3.77
C PRO A 80 19.42 17.46 -3.35
N LYS A 81 18.65 18.01 -4.30
CA LYS A 81 17.22 18.32 -4.05
C LYS A 81 16.44 17.03 -3.85
N ILE A 82 16.09 16.71 -2.61
CA ILE A 82 15.28 15.55 -2.26
C ILE A 82 14.21 15.94 -1.24
N TYR A 83 13.11 15.20 -1.25
CA TYR A 83 12.04 15.27 -0.27
C TYR A 83 12.02 13.95 0.49
N ILE A 84 11.86 14.04 1.80
CA ILE A 84 11.88 12.89 2.70
C ILE A 84 10.63 13.00 3.56
N ASP A 85 9.87 11.92 3.62
CA ASP A 85 8.78 11.72 4.57
C ASP A 85 9.27 10.72 5.62
N ILE A 86 9.24 11.11 6.89
CA ILE A 86 9.66 10.26 8.01
C ILE A 86 8.42 9.85 8.78
N MET A 87 8.13 8.55 8.81
CA MET A 87 7.01 7.99 9.55
C MET A 87 7.52 7.28 10.81
N TYR A 88 6.90 7.57 11.94
CA TYR A 88 7.23 6.97 13.22
C TYR A 88 6.21 5.91 13.60
N ARG A 89 6.69 4.69 13.86
CA ARG A 89 5.82 3.56 14.24
C ARG A 89 6.44 2.73 15.35
N ASN A 90 5.60 2.00 16.06
CA ASN A 90 6.11 0.99 16.98
C ASN A 90 6.56 -0.26 16.19
N LEU A 91 7.72 -0.85 16.52
CA LEU A 91 8.15 -2.09 15.85
C LEU A 91 7.19 -3.25 16.11
N ASP A 92 6.59 -3.33 17.30
CA ASP A 92 5.57 -4.31 17.65
C ASP A 92 4.33 -4.22 16.74
N TRP A 93 4.00 -3.02 16.23
CA TRP A 93 2.95 -2.88 15.23
C TRP A 93 3.30 -3.66 13.95
N ALA A 94 4.56 -3.59 13.47
CA ALA A 94 4.98 -4.28 12.25
C ALA A 94 4.92 -5.80 12.42
N TYR A 95 5.37 -6.30 13.58
CA TYR A 95 5.25 -7.72 13.93
C TYR A 95 3.79 -8.18 14.00
N LYS A 96 2.92 -7.38 14.63
CA LYS A 96 1.49 -7.68 14.73
C LYS A 96 0.81 -7.69 13.36
N GLU A 97 1.14 -6.74 12.49
CA GLU A 97 0.60 -6.67 11.14
C GLU A 97 1.06 -7.87 10.29
N MET A 98 2.36 -8.19 10.32
CA MET A 98 2.92 -9.38 9.69
C MET A 98 2.22 -10.65 10.18
N ASN A 99 2.12 -10.85 11.50
CA ASN A 99 1.47 -12.04 12.05
C ASN A 99 -0.02 -12.11 11.69
N TRP A 100 -0.74 -10.98 11.73
CA TRP A 100 -2.17 -10.95 11.45
C TRP A 100 -2.49 -11.24 9.98
N VAL A 101 -1.75 -10.65 9.04
CA VAL A 101 -1.96 -10.89 7.60
C VAL A 101 -1.25 -12.15 7.13
N TRP A 102 0.07 -12.23 7.33
CA TRP A 102 0.93 -13.24 6.72
C TRP A 102 0.80 -14.60 7.41
N SER A 103 0.93 -14.65 8.73
CA SER A 103 0.93 -15.93 9.46
C SER A 103 -0.47 -16.45 9.78
N LYS A 104 -1.44 -15.55 10.01
CA LYS A 104 -2.84 -15.89 10.34
C LYS A 104 -3.79 -15.76 9.15
N HIS A 105 -3.28 -15.38 7.99
CA HIS A 105 -4.02 -15.36 6.73
C HIS A 105 -5.29 -14.47 6.75
N ASN A 106 -5.31 -13.41 7.55
CA ASN A 106 -6.48 -12.53 7.63
C ASN A 106 -6.49 -11.54 6.46
N ALA A 107 -7.68 -11.38 5.85
CA ALA A 107 -7.90 -10.45 4.75
C ALA A 107 -8.68 -9.19 5.15
N ARG A 108 -8.53 -8.14 4.33
CA ARG A 108 -9.30 -6.89 4.37
C ARG A 108 -10.04 -6.67 3.05
N LEU A 109 -10.86 -5.62 3.00
CA LEU A 109 -11.45 -5.17 1.73
C LEU A 109 -10.47 -4.18 1.08
N GLY A 110 -9.86 -4.61 -0.01
CA GLY A 110 -8.72 -3.93 -0.62
C GLY A 110 -7.46 -3.94 0.25
N TYR A 111 -6.31 -3.75 -0.39
CA TYR A 111 -5.03 -3.44 0.25
C TYR A 111 -4.56 -4.43 1.33
N THR A 112 -5.03 -5.68 1.33
CA THR A 112 -4.76 -6.64 2.43
C THR A 112 -3.28 -6.76 2.72
N THR A 113 -2.46 -6.82 1.68
CA THR A 113 -1.00 -7.01 1.78
C THR A 113 -0.20 -5.73 1.51
N ALA A 114 -0.83 -4.54 1.54
CA ALA A 114 -0.12 -3.28 1.26
C ALA A 114 0.99 -2.97 2.27
N PHE A 115 0.72 -3.11 3.57
CA PHE A 115 1.75 -2.98 4.60
C PHE A 115 2.77 -4.12 4.55
N ILE A 116 2.33 -5.33 4.23
CA ILE A 116 3.25 -6.47 4.04
C ILE A 116 4.23 -6.20 2.90
N HIS A 117 3.75 -5.65 1.77
CA HIS A 117 4.59 -5.23 0.66
C HIS A 117 5.62 -4.20 1.13
N ASN A 118 5.18 -3.16 1.84
CA ASN A 118 6.06 -2.11 2.36
C ASN A 118 7.17 -2.68 3.28
N LEU A 119 6.81 -3.57 4.22
CA LEU A 119 7.79 -4.24 5.09
C LEU A 119 8.76 -5.09 4.27
N LYS A 120 8.24 -5.91 3.34
CA LYS A 120 9.02 -6.84 2.51
C LYS A 120 10.01 -6.14 1.58
N THR A 121 9.65 -4.97 1.03
CA THR A 121 10.50 -4.24 0.08
C THR A 121 11.38 -3.19 0.75
N SER A 122 11.26 -3.01 2.07
CA SER A 122 12.07 -2.04 2.81
C SER A 122 13.56 -2.39 2.77
N LYS A 123 14.40 -1.37 2.64
CA LYS A 123 15.85 -1.45 2.78
C LYS A 123 16.26 -0.97 4.17
N ILE A 124 16.94 -1.82 4.92
CA ILE A 124 17.45 -1.48 6.24
C ILE A 124 18.57 -0.43 6.13
N LEU A 125 18.43 0.66 6.89
CA LEU A 125 19.48 1.67 7.10
C LEU A 125 20.13 1.53 8.48
N TYR A 126 19.34 1.12 9.47
CA TYR A 126 19.76 0.77 10.82
C TYR A 126 18.81 -0.29 11.38
N ASP A 127 19.33 -1.29 12.08
CA ASP A 127 18.51 -2.32 12.75
C ASP A 127 19.24 -2.85 13.98
N ARG A 128 18.73 -2.48 15.16
CA ARG A 128 19.26 -2.93 16.44
C ARG A 128 18.83 -4.37 16.65
N ASN A 129 19.77 -5.24 17.02
CA ASN A 129 19.52 -6.65 17.31
C ASN A 129 18.86 -7.45 16.15
N TYR A 130 18.93 -6.93 14.92
CA TYR A 130 18.37 -7.56 13.72
C TYR A 130 16.86 -7.83 13.82
N GLU A 131 16.12 -6.95 14.50
CA GLU A 131 14.70 -7.16 14.74
C GLU A 131 13.85 -6.94 13.47
N PHE A 132 14.19 -5.95 12.65
CA PHE A 132 13.49 -5.73 11.38
C PHE A 132 13.89 -6.77 10.33
N GLU A 133 15.15 -7.20 10.31
CA GLU A 133 15.63 -8.27 9.43
C GLU A 133 14.82 -9.55 9.61
N ARG A 134 14.47 -9.92 10.85
CA ARG A 134 13.60 -11.07 11.12
C ARG A 134 12.22 -10.97 10.46
N ILE A 135 11.64 -9.77 10.38
CA ILE A 135 10.38 -9.53 9.66
C ILE A 135 10.57 -9.77 8.16
N ILE A 136 11.63 -9.21 7.58
CA ILE A 136 11.94 -9.40 6.16
C ILE A 136 12.16 -10.87 5.84
N ASP A 137 12.89 -11.60 6.69
CA ASP A 137 13.19 -13.02 6.49
C ASP A 137 11.92 -13.90 6.50
N GLU A 138 10.99 -13.63 7.41
CA GLU A 138 9.68 -14.29 7.42
C GLU A 138 8.89 -14.00 6.12
N LEU A 139 8.95 -12.76 5.63
CA LEU A 139 8.27 -12.32 4.41
C LEU A 139 8.95 -12.79 3.10
N LYS A 140 10.17 -13.33 3.17
CA LYS A 140 10.85 -14.03 2.06
C LYS A 140 10.30 -15.43 1.83
N LEU A 141 9.62 -16.02 2.81
CA LEU A 141 8.94 -17.29 2.64
C LEU A 141 7.91 -17.20 1.49
N PRO A 142 7.56 -18.34 0.87
CA PRO A 142 6.53 -18.38 -0.17
C PRO A 142 5.24 -17.69 0.30
N TYR A 143 4.55 -17.03 -0.64
CA TYR A 143 3.24 -16.43 -0.37
C TYR A 143 2.26 -17.52 0.10
N PRO A 144 1.59 -17.38 1.25
CA PRO A 144 0.69 -18.42 1.76
C PRO A 144 -0.54 -18.60 0.86
N GLU A 145 -0.80 -19.82 0.41
CA GLU A 145 -1.98 -20.12 -0.42
C GLU A 145 -3.28 -19.85 0.34
N GLU A 146 -3.30 -20.09 1.65
CA GLU A 146 -4.41 -19.76 2.54
C GLU A 146 -4.70 -18.26 2.58
N LEU A 147 -3.65 -17.41 2.58
CA LEU A 147 -3.83 -15.96 2.51
C LEU A 147 -4.43 -15.54 1.16
N LYS A 148 -3.96 -16.14 0.05
CA LYS A 148 -4.55 -15.90 -1.27
C LYS A 148 -6.03 -16.23 -1.26
N GLN A 149 -6.40 -17.40 -0.72
CA GLN A 149 -7.80 -17.82 -0.65
C GLN A 149 -8.63 -16.89 0.23
N SER A 150 -8.14 -16.51 1.41
CA SER A 150 -8.80 -15.55 2.30
C SER A 150 -9.06 -14.20 1.65
N ILE A 151 -8.10 -13.68 0.86
CA ILE A 151 -8.27 -12.41 0.13
C ILE A 151 -9.36 -12.54 -0.93
N ILE A 152 -9.33 -13.61 -1.73
CA ILE A 152 -10.34 -13.85 -2.77
C ILE A 152 -11.72 -14.01 -2.13
N ASP A 153 -11.86 -14.84 -1.10
CA ASP A 153 -13.14 -15.10 -0.44
C ASP A 153 -13.75 -13.87 0.23
N LYS A 154 -12.91 -12.95 0.71
CA LYS A 154 -13.39 -11.70 1.32
C LYS A 154 -13.76 -10.63 0.30
N ASN A 155 -12.94 -10.46 -0.74
CA ASN A 155 -13.08 -9.35 -1.70
C ASN A 155 -14.03 -9.70 -2.84
N TYR A 156 -14.01 -10.93 -3.34
CA TYR A 156 -14.77 -11.33 -4.53
C TYR A 156 -16.29 -11.12 -4.34
N PRO A 157 -16.91 -11.57 -3.22
CA PRO A 157 -18.33 -11.35 -3.02
C PRO A 157 -18.73 -9.87 -3.03
N MET A 158 -17.89 -9.01 -2.46
CA MET A 158 -18.15 -7.57 -2.40
C MET A 158 -18.16 -6.88 -3.76
N LEU A 159 -17.59 -7.48 -4.82
CA LEU A 159 -17.62 -6.91 -6.17
C LEU A 159 -19.05 -6.87 -6.71
N ARG A 160 -19.73 -8.03 -6.78
CA ARG A 160 -21.10 -8.12 -7.33
C ARG A 160 -22.00 -9.23 -6.78
N THR A 161 -21.50 -10.22 -6.04
CA THR A 161 -22.27 -11.45 -5.72
C THR A 161 -22.79 -11.51 -4.29
N LEU A 162 -22.28 -10.68 -3.36
CA LEU A 162 -22.76 -10.62 -1.99
C LEU A 162 -24.23 -10.17 -1.93
N GLU A 163 -25.04 -10.85 -1.13
CA GLU A 163 -26.41 -10.39 -0.85
C GLU A 163 -26.41 -9.07 -0.07
N GLY A 164 -27.30 -8.15 -0.45
CA GLY A 164 -27.39 -6.82 0.16
C GLY A 164 -26.86 -5.72 -0.75
N ALA A 165 -25.70 -5.16 -0.42
CA ALA A 165 -25.13 -3.99 -1.07
C ALA A 165 -23.66 -4.20 -1.51
N PRO A 166 -23.36 -5.09 -2.48
CA PRO A 166 -22.04 -5.16 -3.10
C PRO A 166 -21.75 -3.88 -3.89
N TYR A 167 -20.48 -3.59 -4.18
CA TYR A 167 -20.06 -2.34 -4.81
C TYR A 167 -20.77 -2.07 -6.14
N TYR A 168 -20.90 -3.09 -7.00
CA TYR A 168 -21.62 -2.95 -8.28
C TYR A 168 -23.05 -2.41 -8.11
N LYS A 169 -23.82 -3.00 -7.19
CA LYS A 169 -25.19 -2.56 -6.89
C LYS A 169 -25.21 -1.16 -6.28
N GLN A 170 -24.22 -0.80 -5.47
CA GLN A 170 -24.09 0.55 -4.94
C GLN A 170 -23.84 1.58 -6.06
N VAL A 171 -23.02 1.24 -7.06
CA VAL A 171 -22.83 2.07 -8.27
C VAL A 171 -24.13 2.17 -9.07
N GLU A 172 -24.86 1.06 -9.27
CA GLU A 172 -26.16 1.09 -9.97
C GLU A 172 -27.16 2.05 -9.31
N LEU A 173 -27.27 2.00 -7.98
CA LEU A 173 -28.13 2.91 -7.23
C LEU A 173 -27.64 4.36 -7.28
N ALA A 174 -26.33 4.59 -7.37
CA ALA A 174 -25.78 5.93 -7.54
C ALA A 174 -26.08 6.49 -8.94
N VAL A 175 -25.99 5.68 -9.99
CA VAL A 175 -26.40 6.05 -11.37
C VAL A 175 -27.88 6.41 -11.43
N LYS A 176 -28.76 5.61 -10.84
CA LYS A 176 -30.22 5.88 -10.79
C LYS A 176 -30.56 7.21 -10.10
N ARG A 177 -29.69 7.68 -9.20
CA ARG A 177 -29.84 8.92 -8.44
C ARG A 177 -29.09 10.11 -9.04
N ASP A 178 -28.35 9.90 -10.13
CA ASP A 178 -27.42 10.88 -10.68
C ASP A 178 -26.39 11.38 -9.64
N ASP A 179 -25.98 10.49 -8.72
CA ASP A 179 -25.03 10.82 -7.64
C ASP A 179 -23.60 10.55 -8.10
N LEU A 180 -23.00 11.56 -8.75
CA LEU A 180 -21.65 11.47 -9.32
C LEU A 180 -20.56 11.18 -8.28
N VAL A 181 -20.70 11.72 -7.06
CA VAL A 181 -19.71 11.52 -5.98
C VAL A 181 -19.73 10.07 -5.51
N SER A 182 -20.93 9.50 -5.32
CA SER A 182 -21.09 8.10 -4.92
C SER A 182 -20.69 7.14 -6.03
N GLN A 183 -20.97 7.45 -7.30
CA GLN A 183 -20.47 6.67 -8.45
C GLN A 183 -18.94 6.57 -8.42
N ASN A 184 -18.24 7.69 -8.24
CA ASN A 184 -16.78 7.72 -8.13
C ASN A 184 -16.28 6.91 -6.93
N HIS A 185 -16.79 7.21 -5.73
CA HIS A 185 -16.33 6.57 -4.49
C HIS A 185 -16.52 5.05 -4.50
N ARG A 186 -17.67 4.56 -4.97
CA ARG A 186 -17.96 3.12 -5.03
C ARG A 186 -17.21 2.39 -6.13
N THR A 187 -16.93 3.06 -7.25
CA THR A 187 -16.05 2.52 -8.29
C THR A 187 -14.61 2.40 -7.78
N ALA A 188 -14.11 3.40 -7.05
CA ALA A 188 -12.78 3.34 -6.45
C ALA A 188 -12.65 2.19 -5.43
N ALA A 189 -13.65 2.00 -4.56
CA ALA A 189 -13.68 0.89 -3.60
C ALA A 189 -13.74 -0.50 -4.28
N LEU A 190 -14.51 -0.60 -5.38
CA LEU A 190 -14.56 -1.81 -6.21
C LEU A 190 -13.17 -2.13 -6.78
N LEU A 191 -12.50 -1.14 -7.38
CA LEU A 191 -11.16 -1.31 -7.95
C LEU A 191 -10.13 -1.70 -6.88
N ALA A 192 -10.21 -1.15 -5.66
CA ALA A 192 -9.33 -1.55 -4.56
C ALA A 192 -9.45 -3.06 -4.23
N SER A 193 -10.68 -3.60 -4.21
CA SER A 193 -10.92 -5.03 -3.98
C SER A 193 -10.52 -5.89 -5.19
N TYR A 194 -10.77 -5.40 -6.41
CA TYR A 194 -10.37 -6.04 -7.66
C TYR A 194 -8.85 -6.25 -7.73
N PHE A 195 -8.06 -5.21 -7.41
CA PHE A 195 -6.60 -5.31 -7.43
C PHE A 195 -6.06 -6.22 -6.32
N ASP A 196 -6.68 -6.24 -5.14
CA ASP A 196 -6.31 -7.17 -4.06
C ASP A 196 -6.45 -8.63 -4.49
N ILE A 197 -7.56 -8.96 -5.17
CA ILE A 197 -7.76 -10.28 -5.80
C ILE A 197 -6.69 -10.57 -6.85
N LEU A 198 -6.42 -9.61 -7.74
CA LEU A 198 -5.49 -9.80 -8.86
C LEU A 198 -4.07 -10.09 -8.37
N PHE A 199 -3.57 -9.33 -7.39
CA PHE A 199 -2.25 -9.56 -6.81
C PHE A 199 -2.20 -10.86 -6.01
N ALA A 200 -3.21 -11.13 -5.18
CA ALA A 200 -3.29 -12.38 -4.40
C ALA A 200 -3.32 -13.61 -5.30
N TYR A 201 -4.11 -13.61 -6.37
CA TYR A 201 -4.17 -14.72 -7.32
C TYR A 201 -2.79 -15.06 -7.91
N ASN A 202 -2.00 -14.01 -8.17
CA ASN A 202 -0.65 -14.07 -8.71
C ASN A 202 0.45 -14.25 -7.65
N LEU A 203 0.09 -14.49 -6.39
CA LEU A 203 1.03 -14.66 -5.27
C LEU A 203 1.94 -13.43 -5.09
N GLN A 204 1.43 -12.25 -5.43
CA GLN A 204 2.10 -10.97 -5.27
C GLN A 204 1.50 -10.20 -4.09
N THR A 205 2.35 -9.55 -3.31
CA THR A 205 1.91 -8.57 -2.30
C THR A 205 1.50 -7.26 -2.99
N HIS A 206 0.38 -6.67 -2.57
CA HIS A 206 -0.19 -5.45 -3.13
C HIS A 206 0.71 -4.23 -2.91
N PRO A 207 1.08 -3.44 -3.94
CA PRO A 207 2.08 -2.37 -3.82
C PRO A 207 1.52 -1.04 -3.29
N GLY A 208 0.43 -1.05 -2.52
CA GLY A 208 -0.33 0.17 -2.18
C GLY A 208 -1.10 0.74 -3.39
N GLU A 209 -1.31 2.05 -3.47
CA GLU A 209 -2.30 2.64 -4.40
C GLU A 209 -1.75 3.06 -5.78
N LYS A 210 -0.44 3.30 -5.87
CA LYS A 210 0.16 3.98 -7.02
C LYS A 210 0.53 2.98 -8.12
N LYS A 211 0.25 3.34 -9.38
CA LYS A 211 0.70 2.62 -10.59
C LYS A 211 0.27 1.15 -10.65
N LEU A 212 -0.90 0.80 -10.11
CA LEU A 212 -1.37 -0.59 -10.00
C LEU A 212 -1.37 -1.36 -11.34
N ILE A 213 -1.80 -0.72 -12.44
CA ILE A 213 -1.75 -1.31 -13.78
C ILE A 213 -0.32 -1.71 -14.17
N GLN A 214 0.66 -0.84 -13.92
CA GLN A 214 2.07 -1.10 -14.27
C GLN A 214 2.65 -2.23 -13.42
N TYR A 215 2.35 -2.24 -12.12
CA TYR A 215 2.75 -3.33 -11.23
C TYR A 215 2.15 -4.67 -11.65
N ALA A 216 0.85 -4.70 -11.94
CA ALA A 216 0.16 -5.91 -12.39
C ALA A 216 0.80 -6.44 -13.67
N LYS A 217 1.01 -5.59 -14.69
CA LYS A 217 1.68 -6.00 -15.95
C LYS A 217 3.12 -6.48 -15.76
N LYS A 218 3.83 -5.97 -14.76
CA LYS A 218 5.24 -6.32 -14.52
C LYS A 218 5.41 -7.60 -13.70
N TYR A 219 4.55 -7.84 -12.72
CA TYR A 219 4.75 -8.89 -11.71
C TYR A 219 3.69 -9.98 -11.71
N CYS A 220 2.49 -9.73 -12.22
CA CYS A 220 1.47 -10.76 -12.33
C CYS A 220 1.72 -11.61 -13.57
N LYS A 221 1.86 -12.93 -13.37
CA LYS A 221 2.05 -13.90 -14.45
C LYS A 221 0.77 -14.10 -15.27
N HIS A 222 -0.39 -13.93 -14.63
CA HIS A 222 -1.70 -14.10 -15.22
C HIS A 222 -2.54 -12.85 -14.97
N LEU A 223 -3.20 -12.36 -16.01
CA LEU A 223 -4.10 -11.22 -15.97
C LEU A 223 -5.39 -11.57 -16.72
N PRO A 224 -6.54 -10.98 -16.36
CA PRO A 224 -7.74 -11.02 -17.18
C PRO A 224 -7.47 -10.54 -18.61
N LYS A 225 -8.25 -11.05 -19.56
CA LYS A 225 -8.15 -10.61 -20.95
C LYS A 225 -8.46 -9.11 -21.03
N ASP A 226 -7.75 -8.39 -21.90
CA ASP A 226 -7.91 -6.95 -22.12
C ASP A 226 -7.81 -6.09 -20.82
N PHE A 227 -7.14 -6.60 -19.78
CA PHE A 227 -7.08 -6.03 -18.42
C PHE A 227 -6.86 -4.51 -18.36
N GLU A 228 -5.85 -3.99 -19.05
CA GLU A 228 -5.51 -2.56 -18.99
C GLU A 228 -6.59 -1.69 -19.65
N ASP A 229 -7.15 -2.16 -20.77
CA ASP A 229 -8.20 -1.46 -21.50
C ASP A 229 -9.50 -1.46 -20.71
N ASP A 230 -9.84 -2.57 -20.05
CA ASP A 230 -11.05 -2.68 -19.23
C ASP A 230 -10.98 -1.80 -17.99
N VAL A 231 -9.86 -1.80 -17.26
CA VAL A 231 -9.65 -0.88 -16.13
C VAL A 231 -9.71 0.58 -16.60
N SER A 232 -9.05 0.90 -17.70
CA SER A 232 -9.08 2.26 -18.28
C SER A 232 -10.49 2.68 -18.69
N THR A 233 -11.28 1.76 -19.23
CA THR A 233 -12.66 2.00 -19.66
C THR A 233 -13.56 2.26 -18.47
N VAL A 234 -13.43 1.49 -17.37
CA VAL A 234 -14.14 1.75 -16.11
C VAL A 234 -13.84 3.15 -15.58
N ILE A 235 -12.56 3.52 -15.45
CA ILE A 235 -12.15 4.83 -14.93
C ILE A 235 -12.73 5.97 -15.78
N LYS A 236 -12.61 5.88 -17.11
CA LYS A 236 -13.14 6.89 -18.04
C LYS A 236 -14.67 6.98 -18.06
N SER A 237 -15.36 5.92 -17.63
CA SER A 237 -16.82 5.86 -17.62
C SER A 237 -17.43 6.36 -16.30
N VAL A 238 -16.64 6.67 -15.27
CA VAL A 238 -17.17 7.19 -14.00
C VAL A 238 -17.94 8.48 -14.25
N GLY A 239 -19.18 8.55 -13.77
CA GLY A 239 -20.07 9.68 -14.00
C GLY A 239 -20.75 9.69 -15.37
N SER A 240 -20.61 8.62 -16.16
CA SER A 240 -21.27 8.45 -17.45
C SER A 240 -22.28 7.31 -17.43
N PRO A 241 -23.26 7.29 -18.37
CA PRO A 241 -24.20 6.17 -18.50
C PRO A 241 -23.55 4.82 -18.80
N GLN A 242 -22.28 4.80 -19.22
CA GLN A 242 -21.56 3.59 -19.62
C GLN A 242 -20.89 2.85 -18.45
N ILE A 243 -20.87 3.43 -17.24
CA ILE A 243 -20.15 2.85 -16.08
C ILE A 243 -20.58 1.42 -15.77
N LEU A 244 -21.88 1.12 -15.82
CA LEU A 244 -22.39 -0.22 -15.51
C LEU A 244 -21.96 -1.26 -16.56
N GLN A 245 -21.95 -0.88 -17.84
CA GLN A 245 -21.47 -1.74 -18.92
C GLN A 245 -19.96 -2.02 -18.78
N ALA A 246 -19.18 -0.98 -18.49
CA ALA A 246 -17.74 -1.10 -18.27
C ALA A 246 -17.43 -2.01 -17.07
N LEU A 247 -18.12 -1.82 -15.94
CA LEU A 247 -17.96 -2.67 -14.76
C LEU A 247 -18.40 -4.11 -15.01
N THR A 248 -19.48 -4.31 -15.79
CA THR A 248 -19.95 -5.66 -16.14
C THR A 248 -18.86 -6.40 -16.91
N LYS A 249 -18.30 -5.78 -17.95
CA LYS A 249 -17.21 -6.36 -18.73
C LYS A 249 -15.99 -6.69 -17.86
N LEU A 250 -15.53 -5.74 -17.03
CA LEU A 250 -14.39 -5.94 -16.14
C LEU A 250 -14.59 -7.14 -15.20
N LEU A 251 -15.81 -7.30 -14.65
CA LEU A 251 -16.13 -8.36 -13.71
C LEU A 251 -16.39 -9.71 -14.39
N ASP A 252 -16.93 -9.72 -15.61
CA ASP A 252 -17.07 -10.95 -16.40
C ASP A 252 -15.70 -11.53 -16.77
N GLU A 253 -14.76 -10.69 -17.21
CA GLU A 253 -13.38 -11.14 -17.49
C GLU A 253 -12.64 -11.58 -16.22
N LEU A 254 -12.97 -11.02 -15.05
CA LEU A 254 -12.47 -11.50 -13.77
C LEU A 254 -13.04 -12.88 -13.42
N ASP A 255 -14.33 -13.12 -13.66
CA ASP A 255 -14.96 -14.42 -13.39
C ASP A 255 -14.33 -15.51 -14.27
N VAL A 256 -14.14 -15.24 -15.57
CA VAL A 256 -13.41 -16.13 -16.49
C VAL A 256 -11.99 -16.40 -15.98
N PHE A 257 -11.29 -15.35 -15.54
CA PHE A 257 -9.94 -15.46 -14.99
C PHE A 257 -9.86 -16.31 -13.73
N LEU A 258 -10.87 -16.24 -12.86
CA LEU A 258 -10.96 -17.03 -11.62
C LEU A 258 -11.60 -18.41 -11.81
N GLY A 259 -12.14 -18.71 -12.99
CA GLY A 259 -12.88 -19.94 -13.27
C GLY A 259 -14.22 -20.02 -12.55
N LYS A 260 -14.95 -18.90 -12.47
CA LYS A 260 -16.25 -18.76 -11.80
C LYS A 260 -17.40 -18.52 -12.78
#